data_AF-A0AAJ3NFN7-F1
#
_entry.id   AF-A0AAJ3NFN7-F1
#
_cell.length_a   1.000
_cell.length_b   1.000
_cell.length_c   1.000
_cell.angle_alpha   90.00
_cell.angle_beta   90.00
_cell.angle_gamma   90.00
#
_symmetry.space_group_name_H-M   'P 1'
#
loop_
_entity.id
_entity.type
_entity.pdbx_description
1 polymer ?
#
loop_
_entity_poly.entity_id
_entity_poly.type
_entity_poly.pdbx_seq_one_letter_code
_entity_poly.pdbx_strand_id
1 'polypeptide(L)'
;MTIIKIHKIQVFLYLFILAFGIQHLIFYNYNFKWIFYEYIILSVFILSALTVIISPAVLIYESVKGINRKSVIVDEIIYLVVNIILYYIVVAMSLYLSSQVRM
;
A
#
# COMPACT_ATOMS: atom_id res chain seq x y z
N MET A 1 13.42 1.96 -16.96
CA MET A 1 14.03 1.27 -15.79
C MET A 1 13.64 1.89 -14.44
N THR A 2 13.50 3.22 -14.33
CA THR A 2 13.03 3.91 -13.10
C THR A 2 11.56 3.62 -12.75
N ILE A 3 10.67 3.56 -13.75
CA ILE A 3 9.23 3.29 -13.57
C ILE A 3 8.99 1.93 -12.91
N ILE A 4 9.62 0.88 -13.45
CA ILE A 4 9.56 -0.48 -12.89
C ILE A 4 10.07 -0.52 -11.44
N LYS A 5 11.10 0.27 -11.10
CA LYS A 5 11.59 0.35 -9.71
C LYS A 5 10.54 0.96 -8.78
N ILE A 6 9.88 2.04 -9.21
CA ILE A 6 8.83 2.70 -8.41
C ILE A 6 7.64 1.75 -8.20
N HIS A 7 7.15 1.09 -9.26
CA HIS A 7 6.06 0.12 -9.13
C HIS A 7 6.42 -1.05 -8.22
N LYS A 8 7.66 -1.56 -8.27
CA LYS A 8 8.14 -2.61 -7.36
C LYS A 8 8.12 -2.16 -5.90
N ILE A 9 8.55 -0.92 -5.63
CA ILE A 9 8.52 -0.36 -4.27
C ILE A 9 7.08 -0.20 -3.78
N GLN A 10 6.17 0.31 -4.62
CA GLN A 10 4.75 0.43 -4.27
C GLN A 10 4.13 -0.93 -3.96
N VAL A 11 4.37 -1.94 -4.81
CA VAL A 11 3.90 -3.30 -4.58
C VAL A 11 4.45 -3.87 -3.27
N PHE A 12 5.72 -3.64 -2.95
CA PHE A 12 6.31 -4.10 -1.70
C PHE A 12 5.67 -3.43 -0.48
N LEU A 13 5.46 -2.11 -0.53
CA LEU A 13 4.75 -1.36 0.52
C LEU A 13 3.32 -1.86 0.70
N TYR A 14 2.61 -2.11 -0.40
CA TYR A 14 1.26 -2.67 -0.34
C TYR A 14 1.25 -4.05 0.30
N LEU A 15 2.14 -4.94 -0.12
CA LEU A 15 2.25 -6.28 0.46
C LEU A 15 2.60 -6.23 1.95
N PHE A 16 3.47 -5.31 2.36
CA PHE A 16 3.78 -5.09 3.78
C PHE A 16 2.53 -4.69 4.59
N ILE A 17 1.77 -3.68 4.12
CA ILE A 17 0.55 -3.22 4.79
C ILE A 17 -0.48 -4.36 4.88
N LEU A 18 -0.65 -5.13 3.81
CA LEU A 18 -1.56 -6.27 3.78
C LEU A 18 -1.13 -7.39 4.72
N ALA A 19 0.14 -7.77 4.69
CA ALA A 19 0.67 -8.80 5.57
C ALA A 19 0.54 -8.40 7.05
N PHE A 20 0.84 -7.13 7.37
CA PHE A 20 0.64 -6.61 8.72
C PHE A 20 -0.84 -6.66 9.14
N GLY A 21 -1.75 -6.19 8.28
CA GLY A 21 -3.18 -6.20 8.58
C GLY A 21 -3.76 -7.61 8.76
N ILE A 22 -3.33 -8.57 7.95
CA ILE A 22 -3.69 -10.00 8.10
C ILE A 22 -3.12 -10.56 9.40
N GLN A 23 -1.84 -10.30 9.70
CA GLN A 23 -1.21 -10.72 10.96
C GLN A 23 -1.96 -10.15 12.16
N HIS A 24 -2.32 -8.87 12.11
CA HIS A 24 -3.11 -8.22 13.13
C HIS A 24 -4.46 -8.90 13.35
N LEU A 25 -5.18 -9.20 12.26
CA LEU A 25 -6.50 -9.84 12.29
C LEU A 25 -6.44 -11.25 12.92
N ILE A 26 -5.43 -12.05 12.57
CA ILE A 26 -5.28 -13.42 13.08
C ILE A 26 -4.85 -13.42 14.56
N PHE A 27 -3.94 -12.53 14.94
CA PHE A 27 -3.30 -12.53 16.27
C PHE A 27 -3.76 -11.39 17.17
N TYR A 28 -4.93 -10.80 16.88
CA TYR A 28 -5.49 -9.64 17.57
C TYR A 28 -5.38 -9.71 19.10
N ASN A 29 -5.94 -10.76 19.68
CA ASN A 29 -5.99 -10.97 21.14
C ASN A 29 -4.60 -11.15 21.77
N TYR A 30 -3.63 -11.67 21.00
CA TYR A 30 -2.26 -11.82 21.46
C TYR A 30 -1.54 -10.47 21.41
N ASN A 31 -1.66 -9.77 20.29
CA ASN A 31 -0.95 -8.53 20.06
C ASN A 31 -1.41 -7.39 20.99
N PHE A 32 -2.71 -7.32 21.33
CA PHE A 32 -3.23 -6.33 22.30
C PHE A 32 -2.74 -6.54 23.73
N LYS A 33 -2.08 -7.66 24.05
CA LYS A 33 -1.40 -7.84 25.34
C LYS A 33 -0.09 -7.05 25.43
N TRP A 34 0.44 -6.58 24.30
CA TRP A 34 1.67 -5.80 24.26
C TRP A 34 1.35 -4.31 24.40
N ILE A 35 1.92 -3.68 25.43
CA ILE A 35 1.68 -2.27 25.78
C ILE A 35 1.95 -1.30 24.64
N PHE A 36 2.93 -1.59 23.78
CA PHE A 36 3.32 -0.70 22.68
C PHE A 36 2.65 -1.01 21.34
N TYR A 37 1.84 -2.06 21.27
CA TYR A 37 1.32 -2.55 20.00
C TYR A 37 0.37 -1.56 19.32
N GLU A 38 -0.36 -0.77 20.11
CA GLU A 38 -1.23 0.28 19.57
C GLU A 38 -0.45 1.38 18.85
N TYR A 39 0.73 1.76 19.33
CA TYR A 39 1.62 2.69 18.63
C TYR A 39 2.14 2.10 17.31
N ILE A 40 2.32 0.77 17.24
CA ILE A 40 2.70 0.07 16.01
C ILE A 40 1.54 0.12 15.01
N ILE A 41 0.31 -0.20 15.43
CA ILE A 41 -0.89 -0.09 14.58
C ILE A 41 -1.02 1.34 14.04
N LEU A 42 -0.93 2.34 14.91
CA LEU A 42 -1.02 3.75 14.54
C LEU A 42 0.05 4.14 13.51
N SER A 43 1.29 3.69 13.71
CA SER A 43 2.39 3.96 12.79
C SER A 43 2.17 3.32 11.41
N VAL A 44 1.69 2.08 11.38
CA VAL A 44 1.37 1.38 10.11
C VAL A 44 0.15 2.01 9.43
N PHE A 45 -0.84 2.47 10.20
CA PHE A 45 -1.97 3.22 9.67
C PHE A 45 -1.54 4.56 9.04
N ILE A 46 -0.67 5.33 9.70
CA ILE A 46 -0.14 6.59 9.14
C ILE A 46 0.63 6.29 7.84
N LEU A 47 1.48 5.26 7.84
CA LEU A 47 2.21 4.82 6.65
C LEU A 47 1.24 4.43 5.52
N SER A 48 0.17 3.71 5.84
CA SER A 48 -0.81 3.26 4.86
C SER A 48 -1.63 4.43 4.30
N ALA A 49 -2.02 5.39 5.13
CA ALA A 49 -2.70 6.61 4.72
C ALA A 49 -1.83 7.44 3.76
N LEU A 50 -0.55 7.65 4.09
CA LEU A 50 0.41 8.32 3.20
C LEU A 50 0.56 7.57 1.89
N THR A 51 0.64 6.24 1.95
CA THR A 51 0.75 5.37 0.77
C THR A 51 -0.46 5.49 -0.15
N VAL A 52 -1.67 5.57 0.41
CA VAL A 52 -2.92 5.79 -0.32
C VAL A 52 -2.97 7.16 -0.99
N ILE A 53 -2.43 8.21 -0.35
CA ILE A 53 -2.42 9.57 -0.93
C ILE A 53 -1.36 9.71 -2.02
N ILE A 54 -0.15 9.20 -1.78
CA ILE A 54 1.00 9.39 -2.67
C ILE A 54 0.88 8.51 -3.91
N SER A 55 0.35 7.30 -3.79
CA SER A 55 0.36 6.35 -4.89
C SER A 55 -0.42 6.80 -6.14
N PRO A 56 -1.64 7.35 -6.04
CA PRO A 56 -2.34 7.92 -7.19
C PRO A 56 -1.55 9.04 -7.88
N ALA A 57 -0.92 9.94 -7.11
CA ALA A 57 -0.12 11.02 -7.67
C ALA A 57 1.07 10.49 -8.47
N VAL A 58 1.75 9.46 -7.96
CA VAL A 58 2.86 8.79 -8.65
C VAL A 58 2.39 8.05 -9.90
N LEU A 59 1.27 7.32 -9.82
CA LEU A 59 0.69 6.62 -10.96
C LEU A 59 0.29 7.57 -12.08
N ILE A 60 -0.33 8.71 -11.74
CA ILE A 60 -0.73 9.74 -12.71
C ILE A 60 0.51 10.39 -13.34
N TYR A 61 1.49 10.79 -12.53
CA TYR A 61 2.72 11.40 -13.02
C TYR A 61 3.45 10.50 -14.02
N GLU A 62 3.60 9.22 -13.70
CA GLU A 62 4.27 8.27 -14.60
C GLU A 62 3.42 7.95 -15.83
N SER A 63 2.08 7.89 -15.70
CA SER A 63 1.19 7.72 -16.85
C SER A 63 1.30 8.88 -17.84
N VAL A 64 1.26 10.13 -17.35
CA VAL A 64 1.43 11.34 -18.18
C VAL A 64 2.80 11.36 -18.87
N LYS A 65 3.86 10.99 -18.16
CA LYS A 65 5.21 10.90 -18.71
C LYS A 65 5.37 9.77 -19.73
N GLY A 66 4.64 8.67 -19.54
CA GLY A 66 4.64 7.49 -20.41
C GLY A 66 3.87 7.66 -21.71
N ILE A 67 2.80 8.48 -21.74
CA ILE A 67 1.92 8.70 -22.91
C ILE A 67 2.69 9.15 -24.16
N ASN A 68 3.81 9.87 -24.02
CA ASN A 68 4.63 10.31 -25.16
C ASN A 68 5.61 9.25 -25.68
N ARG A 69 5.67 8.05 -25.09
CA ARG A 69 6.55 6.97 -25.54
C ARG A 69 5.75 5.97 -26.38
N LYS A 70 6.08 5.89 -27.68
CA LYS A 70 5.45 4.96 -28.65
C LYS A 70 5.59 3.47 -28.31
N SER A 71 6.45 3.10 -27.36
CA SER A 71 6.66 1.73 -26.89
C SER A 71 6.30 1.59 -25.42
N VAL A 72 5.01 1.63 -25.09
CA VAL A 72 4.55 1.13 -23.78
C VAL A 72 4.71 -0.38 -23.82
N ILE A 73 5.57 -0.92 -22.96
CA ILE A 73 5.90 -2.35 -22.90
C ILE A 73 4.77 -3.05 -22.12
N VAL A 74 4.30 -4.19 -22.60
CA VAL A 74 3.20 -4.98 -21.98
C VAL A 74 3.40 -5.18 -20.47
N ASP A 75 4.64 -5.38 -20.04
CA ASP A 75 5.02 -5.51 -18.63
C ASP A 75 4.60 -4.29 -17.77
N GLU A 76 4.72 -3.07 -18.29
CA GLU A 76 4.36 -1.85 -17.56
C GLU A 76 2.85 -1.78 -17.31
N ILE A 77 2.04 -2.23 -18.28
CA ILE A 77 0.58 -2.31 -18.15
C ILE A 77 0.20 -3.34 -17.09
N ILE A 78 0.85 -4.51 -17.08
CA ILE A 78 0.61 -5.55 -16.07
C ILE A 78 0.93 -5.01 -14.67
N TYR A 79 2.08 -4.35 -14.50
CA TYR A 79 2.46 -3.74 -13.21
C TYR A 79 1.49 -2.66 -12.75
N LEU A 80 0.96 -1.86 -13.69
CA LEU A 80 -0.03 -0.84 -13.39
C LEU A 80 -1.34 -1.46 -12.88
N VAL A 81 -1.85 -2.48 -13.57
CA VAL A 81 -3.10 -3.17 -13.18
C VAL A 81 -2.95 -3.82 -11.80
N VAL A 82 -1.84 -4.52 -11.55
CA VAL A 82 -1.57 -5.13 -10.23
C VAL A 82 -1.50 -4.07 -9.14
N ASN A 83 -0.85 -2.92 -9.40
CA ASN A 83 -0.80 -1.82 -8.45
C ASN A 83 -2.19 -1.26 -8.12
N ILE A 84 -3.08 -1.12 -9.11
CA ILE A 84 -4.44 -0.62 -8.90
C ILE A 84 -5.25 -1.59 -8.04
N ILE A 85 -5.19 -2.89 -8.33
CA ILE A 85 -5.89 -3.90 -7.52
C ILE A 85 -5.39 -3.86 -6.07
N LEU A 86 -4.07 -3.92 -5.87
CA LEU A 86 -3.47 -3.87 -4.53
C LEU A 86 -3.82 -2.58 -3.81
N TYR A 87 -3.87 -1.44 -4.51
CA TYR A 87 -4.24 -0.15 -3.94
C TYR A 87 -5.62 -0.19 -3.27
N TYR A 88 -6.64 -0.74 -3.93
CA TYR A 88 -7.98 -0.80 -3.32
C TYR A 88 -8.02 -1.72 -2.09
N ILE A 89 -7.26 -2.81 -2.10
CA ILE A 89 -7.14 -3.70 -0.93
C ILE A 89 -6.42 -2.96 0.22
N VAL A 90 -5.37 -2.19 -0.08
CA VAL A 90 -4.66 -1.36 0.90
C VAL A 90 -5.56 -0.26 1.47
N VAL A 91 -6.44 0.35 0.68
CA VAL A 91 -7.45 1.30 1.17
C VAL A 91 -8.36 0.62 2.20
N ALA A 92 -8.94 -0.54 1.86
CA ALA A 92 -9.78 -1.29 2.78
C ALA A 92 -9.02 -1.68 4.06
N MET A 93 -7.77 -2.14 3.93
CA MET A 93 -6.92 -2.49 5.06
C MET A 93 -6.57 -1.28 5.94
N SER A 94 -6.36 -0.11 5.32
CA SER A 94 -6.10 1.13 6.05
C SER A 94 -7.30 1.56 6.89
N LEU A 95 -8.51 1.45 6.33
CA LEU A 95 -9.76 1.69 7.06
C LEU A 95 -9.93 0.69 8.22
N TYR A 96 -9.61 -0.58 7.98
CA TYR A 96 -9.61 -1.59 9.04
C TYR A 96 -8.62 -1.22 10.16
N LEU A 97 -7.36 -0.94 9.84
CA LEU A 97 -6.35 -0.57 10.85
C LEU A 97 -6.77 0.67 11.65
N SER A 98 -7.37 1.67 10.99
CA SER A 98 -7.94 2.85 11.65
C SER A 98 -8.97 2.48 12.72
N SER A 99 -9.88 1.54 12.41
CA SER A 99 -10.91 1.07 13.35
C SER A 99 -10.36 0.31 14.57
N GLN A 100 -9.10 -0.12 14.51
CA GLN A 100 -8.44 -0.87 15.58
C GLN A 100 -7.57 0.02 16.48
N VAL A 101 -7.36 1.29 16.13
CA VAL A 101 -6.76 2.28 17.04
C VAL A 101 -7.82 2.66 18.07
N ARG A 102 -7.58 2.37 19.35
CA ARG A 102 -8.58 2.46 20.41
C ARG A 102 -8.55 3.78 21.18
N MET A 103 -7.41 4.48 21.21
CA MET A 103 -7.15 5.76 21.91
C MET A 103 -7.71 5.84 23.34
#